data_AF-A0A350PKV4-F1
#
_entry.id   AF-A0A350PKV4-F1
#
_cell.length_a   1.000
_cell.length_b   1.000
_cell.length_c   1.000
_cell.angle_alpha   90.00
_cell.angle_beta   90.00
_cell.angle_gamma   90.00
#
_symmetry.space_group_name_H-M   'P 1'
#
loop_
_entity.id
_entity.type
_entity.pdbx_description
1 polymer ?
#
loop_
_entity_poly.entity_id
_entity_poly.type
_entity_poly.pdbx_seq_one_letter_code
_entity_poly.pdbx_strand_id
1 'polypeptide(L)' 'MKTIVITGASKGIGFETALSLLNQGCYVVAIARSSEELEQLRSQSS' A
#
# COMPACT_ATOMS: atom_id res chain seq x y z
N MET A 1 -6.41 -3.74 15.66
CA MET A 1 -6.05 -3.64 14.24
C MET A 1 -6.35 -2.23 13.76
N LYS A 2 -5.37 -1.50 13.19
CA LYS A 2 -5.57 -0.14 12.67
C LYS A 2 -5.79 -0.19 11.16
N THR A 3 -6.75 0.60 10.67
CA THR A 3 -7.04 0.76 9.24
C THR A 3 -6.49 2.09 8.76
N ILE A 4 -5.70 2.07 7.69
CA ILE A 4 -5.01 3.25 7.15
C ILE A 4 -5.33 3.39 5.66
N VAL A 5 -5.74 4.59 5.24
CA VAL A 5 -6.01 4.89 3.83
C VAL A 5 -4.83 5.67 3.26
N ILE A 6 -4.32 5.24 2.12
CA ILE A 6 -3.20 5.90 1.43
C ILE A 6 -3.61 6.20 -0.01
N THR A 7 -3.68 7.48 -0.33
CA THR A 7 -3.87 7.96 -1.71
C THR A 7 -2.52 8.17 -2.38
N GLY A 8 -2.42 7.89 -3.68
CA GLY A 8 -1.14 7.95 -4.39
C GLY A 8 -0.20 6.79 -4.03
N ALA A 9 -0.77 5.63 -3.66
CA ALA A 9 -0.03 4.47 -3.20
C ALA A 9 0.67 3.66 -4.31
N SER A 10 0.56 4.09 -5.57
CA SER A 10 1.06 3.30 -6.70
C SER A 10 2.58 3.37 -6.89
N LYS A 11 3.25 4.42 -6.39
CA LYS A 11 4.71 4.56 -6.52
C LYS A 11 5.32 5.51 -5.51
N GLY A 12 6.65 5.51 -5.45
CA GLY A 12 7.44 6.41 -4.62
C GLY A 12 7.06 6.29 -3.15
N ILE A 13 6.94 7.42 -2.47
CA ILE A 13 6.71 7.46 -1.03
C ILE A 13 5.40 6.77 -0.63
N GLY A 14 4.32 6.94 -1.40
CA GLY A 14 3.03 6.31 -1.09
C GLY A 14 3.09 4.79 -1.11
N PHE A 15 3.86 4.21 -2.04
CA PHE A 15 4.07 2.77 -2.17
C PHE A 15 4.88 2.23 -0.98
N GLU A 16 6.06 2.81 -0.73
CA GLU A 16 6.93 2.38 0.38
C GLU A 16 6.23 2.53 1.75
N THR A 17 5.43 3.58 1.91
CA THR A 17 4.63 3.80 3.12
C THR A 17 3.57 2.71 3.29
N ALA A 18 2.86 2.34 2.22
CA ALA A 18 1.89 1.25 2.25
C ALA A 18 2.55 -0.07 2.65
N LEU A 19 3.68 -0.41 2.03
CA LEU A 19 4.43 -1.62 2.31
C LEU A 19 4.93 -1.68 3.75
N SER A 20 5.52 -0.58 4.24
CA SER A 20 6.00 -0.50 5.63
C SER A 20 4.89 -0.69 6.65
N LEU A 21 3.70 -0.12 6.40
CA LEU A 21 2.55 -0.25 7.29
C LEU A 21 1.94 -1.66 7.27
N LEU A 22 1.91 -2.30 6.10
CA LEU A 22 1.49 -3.70 5.96
C LEU A 22 2.42 -4.62 6.78
N ASN A 23 3.74 -4.43 6.67
CA ASN A 23 4.74 -5.18 7.45
C ASN A 23 4.64 -4.96 8.97
N GLN A 24 4.01 -3.87 9.40
CA GLN A 24 3.72 -3.60 10.82
C GLN A 24 2.38 -4.22 11.28
N GLY A 25 1.70 -5.00 10.43
CA GLY A 25 0.42 -5.63 10.73
C GLY A 25 -0.79 -4.67 10.67
N CYS A 26 -0.65 -3.54 9.97
CA CYS A 26 -1.78 -2.65 9.71
C CYS A 26 -2.60 -3.15 8.52
N TYR A 27 -3.89 -2.82 8.51
CA TYR A 27 -4.73 -2.99 7.33
C TYR A 27 -4.66 -1.72 6.49
N VAL A 28 -4.13 -1.80 5.27
CA VAL A 28 -3.91 -0.66 4.38
C VAL A 28 -4.88 -0.70 3.20
N VAL A 29 -5.63 0.40 3.02
CA VAL A 29 -6.45 0.66 1.83
C VAL A 29 -5.65 1.58 0.91
N ALA A 30 -5.02 1.00 -0.11
CA ALA A 30 -4.21 1.70 -1.08
C ALA A 30 -5.06 2.17 -2.27
N ILE A 31 -5.00 3.48 -2.60
CA ILE A 31 -5.79 4.11 -3.66
C ILE A 31 -4.85 4.81 -4.64
N ALA A 32 -5.02 4.53 -5.94
CA ALA A 32 -4.33 5.21 -7.02
C ALA A 32 -5.15 5.18 -8.31
N ARG A 33 -4.70 5.92 -9.34
CA ARG A 33 -5.36 5.98 -10.65
C ARG A 33 -5.09 4.74 -11.50
N SER A 34 -3.90 4.15 -11.39
CA SER A 34 -3.52 2.93 -12.10
C SER A 34 -3.53 1.75 -11.14
N SER A 35 -4.22 0.67 -11.50
CA SER A 35 -4.33 -0.54 -10.69
C SER A 35 -3.12 -1.47 -10.84
N GLU A 36 -2.41 -1.44 -11.98
CA GLU A 36 -1.29 -2.34 -12.27
C GLU A 36 -0.15 -2.22 -11.24
N GLU A 37 0.20 -0.98 -10.92
CA GLU A 37 1.21 -0.65 -9.92
C GLU A 37 0.77 -1.03 -8.49
N LEU A 38 -0.55 -1.03 -8.20
CA LEU A 38 -1.08 -1.43 -6.90
C LEU A 38 -0.99 -2.94 -6.66
N GLU A 39 -1.06 -3.76 -7.71
CA GLU A 39 -0.97 -5.22 -7.51
C GLU A 39 0.42 -5.68 -7.12
N GLN A 40 1.44 -4.87 -7.39
CA GLN A 40 2.78 -5.10 -6.86
C GLN A 40 2.82 -4.96 -5.32
N LEU A 41 1.99 -4.12 -4.70
CA LEU A 41 1.90 -4.06 -3.23
C LEU A 41 1.35 -5.36 -2.65
N ARG A 42 0.35 -5.95 -3.32
CA ARG A 42 -0.24 -7.22 -2.87
C ARG A 42 0.75 -8.37 -2.94
N SER A 43 1.59 -8.41 -3.97
CA SER A 43 2.57 -9.49 -4.15
C SER A 43 3.81 -9.35 -3.27
N GLN A 44 4.15 -8.14 -2.83
CA GLN A 44 5.33 -7.88 -1.99
C GLN A 44 5.06 -7.94 -0.48
N SER A 45 3.80 -8.06 -0.06
CA SER A 45 3.43 -8.22 1.35
C SER A 45 3.64 -9.68 1.76
N SER A 46 4.56 -9.96 2.69
CA SER A 46 4.88 -11.29 3.22
C SER A 46 4.26 -11.54 4.59
#